data_AF-A0A3C1R3E5-F1
#
_entry.id   AF-A0A3C1R3E5-F1
#
_cell.length_a   1.000
_cell.length_b   1.000
_cell.length_c   1.000
_cell.angle_alpha   90.00
_cell.angle_beta   90.00
_cell.angle_gamma   90.00
#
_symmetry.space_group_name_H-M   'P 1'
#
loop_
_entity.id
_entity.type
_entity.pdbx_description
1 polymer ?
#
loop_
_entity_poly.entity_id
_entity_poly.type
_entity_poly.pdbx_seq_one_letter_code
_entity_poly.pdbx_strand_id
1 'polypeptide(L)'
;MALIEIKQRLETRERLVFLLAWMTLFGGAAIWQGWRHDRTIVSIALALPAIGLPLASLVSPRAIDGAYRLLATLTWPIGWVVSHAALAVIWFGVITPIGCFRRLLGYDPMRRRFEPDRESYWEPISGRSDPRSYFDPF
;
A
#
# COMPACT_ATOMS: atom_id res chain seq x y z
N MET A 1 -12.30 -6.12 -2.88
CA MET A 1 -11.65 -5.70 -1.62
C MET A 1 -11.40 -6.95 -0.81
N ALA A 2 -10.16 -7.45 -0.79
CA ALA A 2 -9.79 -8.53 0.10
C ALA A 2 -9.99 -8.04 1.54
N LEU A 3 -10.87 -8.70 2.29
CA LEU A 3 -10.95 -8.51 3.73
C LEU A 3 -9.56 -8.81 4.28
N ILE A 4 -8.88 -7.79 4.79
CA ILE A 4 -7.80 -8.02 5.75
C ILE A 4 -8.50 -8.64 6.95
N GLU A 5 -8.47 -9.96 7.04
CA GLU A 5 -9.05 -10.69 8.14
C GLU A 5 -8.17 -10.41 9.36
N ILE A 6 -8.59 -9.44 10.16
CA ILE A 6 -7.85 -9.03 11.36
C ILE A 6 -7.86 -10.25 12.29
N LYS A 7 -6.70 -10.90 12.37
CA LYS A 7 -6.49 -12.12 13.16
C LYS A 7 -6.99 -11.89 14.58
N GLN A 8 -7.94 -12.72 15.01
CA GLN A 8 -8.61 -12.52 16.30
C GLN A 8 -7.70 -12.85 17.50
N ARG A 9 -6.71 -13.72 17.35
CA ARG A 9 -5.70 -13.99 18.37
C ARG A 9 -4.32 -13.97 17.75
N LEU A 10 -3.44 -13.16 18.31
CA LEU A 10 -2.02 -13.21 17.96
C LEU A 10 -1.42 -14.52 18.49
N GLU A 11 -0.55 -15.14 17.71
CA GLU A 11 0.30 -16.26 18.15
C GLU A 11 1.31 -15.76 19.19
N THR A 12 1.84 -16.65 20.03
CA THR A 12 2.80 -16.27 21.09
C THR A 12 4.02 -15.53 20.54
N ARG A 13 4.52 -15.93 19.36
CA ARG A 13 5.64 -15.25 18.68
C ARG A 13 5.25 -13.86 18.17
N GLU A 14 4.06 -13.72 17.60
CA GLU A 14 3.56 -12.44 17.07
C GLU A 14 3.32 -11.43 18.19
N ARG A 15 2.81 -11.87 19.35
CA ARG A 15 2.68 -11.05 20.56
C ARG A 15 4.03 -10.52 21.02
N LEU A 16 5.06 -11.37 21.06
CA LEU A 16 6.40 -10.97 21.47
C LEU A 16 7.02 -9.96 20.50
N VAL A 17 6.90 -10.19 19.20
CA VAL A 17 7.37 -9.23 18.18
C VAL A 17 6.63 -7.90 18.30
N PHE A 18 5.32 -7.92 18.50
CA PHE A 18 4.53 -6.71 18.68
C PHE A 18 4.92 -5.95 19.96
N LEU A 19 5.10 -6.65 21.08
CA LEU A 19 5.57 -6.06 22.33
C LEU A 19 6.96 -5.45 22.20
N LEU A 20 7.90 -6.15 21.57
CA LEU A 20 9.25 -5.65 21.33
C LEU A 20 9.22 -4.40 20.45
N ALA A 21 8.43 -4.41 19.38
CA ALA A 21 8.24 -3.25 18.51
C ALA A 21 7.62 -2.07 19.29
N TRP A 22 6.58 -2.34 20.11
CA TRP A 22 5.90 -1.34 20.93
C TRP A 22 6.85 -0.69 21.95
N MET A 23 7.62 -1.52 22.67
CA MET A 23 8.61 -1.06 23.64
C MET A 23 9.73 -0.28 22.97
N THR A 24 10.20 -0.71 21.80
CA THR A 24 11.25 0.00 21.06
C THR A 24 10.75 1.36 20.59
N LEU A 25 9.53 1.42 20.03
CA LEU A 25 8.94 2.65 19.53
C LEU A 25 8.67 3.66 20.66
N PHE A 26 7.89 3.27 21.67
CA PHE A 26 7.48 4.18 22.75
C PHE A 26 8.58 4.40 23.79
N GLY A 27 9.36 3.36 24.12
CA GLY A 27 10.50 3.48 25.02
C GLY A 27 11.64 4.29 24.41
N GLY A 28 11.96 4.05 23.13
CA GLY A 28 12.94 4.86 22.40
C GLY A 28 12.51 6.32 22.27
N ALA A 29 11.24 6.59 21.95
CA ALA A 29 10.69 7.94 21.89
C ALA A 29 10.72 8.65 23.25
N ALA A 30 10.39 7.95 24.35
CA ALA A 30 10.44 8.50 25.71
C ALA A 30 11.86 8.86 26.14
N ILE A 31 12.84 7.99 25.86
CA ILE A 31 14.27 8.23 26.17
C ILE A 31 14.78 9.43 25.35
N TRP A 32 14.49 9.45 24.05
CA TRP A 32 14.92 10.54 23.17
C TRP A 32 14.30 11.88 23.58
N GLN A 33 13.02 11.91 23.91
CA GLN A 33 12.35 13.14 24.31
C GLN A 33 12.81 13.63 25.70
N GLY A 34 13.08 12.71 26.63
CA GLY A 34 13.69 13.02 27.92
C GLY A 34 15.09 13.61 27.80
N TRP A 35 15.87 13.21 26.80
CA TRP A 35 17.19 13.77 26.52
C TRP A 35 17.19 15.11 25.78
N ARG A 36 16.17 15.39 24.94
CA ARG A 36 16.18 16.57 24.04
C ARG A 36 15.33 17.75 24.49
N HIS A 37 14.27 17.55 25.28
CA HIS A 37 13.23 18.60 25.38
C HIS A 37 12.70 18.98 26.77
N ASP A 38 13.14 18.35 27.87
CA ASP A 38 12.76 18.71 29.25
C ASP A 38 11.24 18.84 29.51
N ARG A 39 10.40 18.35 28.60
CA ARG A 39 8.93 18.34 28.71
C ARG A 39 8.50 17.08 29.41
N THR A 40 8.67 17.06 30.74
CA THR A 40 8.36 15.93 31.63
C THR A 40 6.95 15.38 31.45
N ILE A 41 5.98 16.24 31.09
CA ILE A 41 4.59 15.83 30.88
C ILE A 41 4.44 14.92 29.66
N VAL A 42 5.16 15.20 28.57
CA VAL A 42 5.04 14.42 27.32
C VAL A 42 5.80 13.10 27.44
N SER A 43 6.93 13.09 28.17
CA SER A 43 7.68 11.86 28.42
C SER A 43 6.94 10.90 29.35
N ILE A 44 6.28 11.40 30.41
CA ILE A 44 5.44 10.58 31.31
C ILE A 44 4.21 10.06 30.54
N ALA A 45 3.57 10.90 29.73
CA ALA A 45 2.41 10.51 28.92
C ALA A 45 2.74 9.40 27.90
N LEU A 46 3.97 9.37 27.37
CA LEU A 46 4.45 8.31 26.47
C LEU A 46 4.97 7.08 27.23
N ALA A 47 5.55 7.24 28.41
CA ALA A 47 6.06 6.14 29.22
C ALA A 47 4.95 5.27 29.84
N LEU A 48 3.83 5.88 30.22
CA LEU A 48 2.65 5.17 30.76
C LEU A 48 2.13 4.04 29.85
N PRO A 49 1.81 4.29 28.56
CA PRO A 49 1.41 3.22 27.64
C PRO A 49 2.57 2.30 27.24
N ALA A 50 3.83 2.77 27.28
CA ALA A 50 5.00 1.94 26.99
C ALA A 50 5.20 0.82 28.01
N ILE A 51 4.91 1.08 29.28
CA ILE A 51 5.08 0.14 30.40
C ILE A 51 3.75 -0.55 30.74
N GLY A 52 2.64 0.18 30.67
CA GLY A 52 1.32 -0.33 31.04
C GLY A 52 0.84 -1.46 30.14
N LEU A 53 1.09 -1.40 28.83
CA LEU A 53 0.62 -2.42 27.90
C LEU A 53 1.40 -3.77 28.04
N PRO A 54 2.74 -3.79 28.17
CA PRO A 54 3.47 -5.01 28.52
C PRO A 54 3.08 -5.59 29.88
N LEU A 55 2.88 -4.76 30.91
CA LEU A 55 2.45 -5.23 32.23
C LEU A 55 1.05 -5.82 32.21
N ALA A 56 0.10 -5.18 31.54
CA ALA A 56 -1.25 -5.71 31.36
C ALA A 56 -1.25 -7.03 30.58
N SER A 57 -0.29 -7.23 29.68
CA SER A 57 -0.17 -8.46 28.92
C SER A 57 0.29 -9.67 29.73
N LEU A 58 1.07 -9.45 30.79
CA LEU A 58 1.50 -10.51 31.71
C LEU A 58 0.33 -11.05 32.52
N VAL A 59 -0.65 -10.20 32.85
CA VAL A 59 -1.85 -10.56 33.62
C VAL A 59 -2.93 -11.17 32.73
N SER A 60 -3.12 -10.64 31.52
CA SER A 60 -4.10 -11.15 30.57
C SER A 60 -3.58 -11.04 29.13
N PRO A 61 -3.39 -12.17 28.43
CA PRO A 61 -2.98 -12.16 27.03
C PRO A 61 -3.98 -11.40 26.13
N ARG A 62 -5.25 -11.30 26.54
CA ARG A 62 -6.31 -10.67 25.75
C ARG A 62 -6.16 -9.15 25.62
N ALA A 63 -5.43 -8.50 26.53
CA ALA A 63 -5.22 -7.06 26.48
C ALA A 63 -4.40 -6.61 25.26
N ILE A 64 -3.36 -7.38 24.89
CA ILE A 64 -2.58 -7.12 23.67
C ILE A 64 -3.45 -7.28 22.43
N ASP A 65 -4.28 -8.33 22.39
CA ASP A 65 -5.11 -8.60 21.22
C ASP A 65 -6.07 -7.42 20.93
N GLY A 66 -6.62 -6.81 21.98
CA GLY A 66 -7.45 -5.60 21.85
C GLY A 66 -6.67 -4.38 21.35
N ALA A 67 -5.49 -4.11 21.91
CA ALA A 67 -4.64 -2.99 21.50
C ALA A 67 -4.14 -3.14 20.05
N TYR A 68 -3.73 -4.36 19.66
CA TYR A 68 -3.34 -4.67 18.29
C TYR A 68 -4.49 -4.41 17.32
N ARG A 69 -5.70 -4.87 17.62
CA ARG A 69 -6.88 -4.63 16.77
C ARG A 69 -7.16 -3.15 16.62
N LEU A 70 -7.15 -2.38 17.71
CA LEU A 70 -7.38 -0.93 17.64
C LEU A 70 -6.35 -0.25 16.74
N LEU A 71 -5.06 -0.54 16.94
CA LEU A 71 -3.99 0.03 16.14
C LEU A 71 -4.06 -0.42 14.67
N ALA A 72 -4.36 -1.70 14.43
CA ALA A 72 -4.51 -2.25 13.08
C ALA A 72 -5.68 -1.60 12.34
N THR A 73 -6.83 -1.40 12.99
CA THR A 73 -7.98 -0.68 12.42
C THR A 73 -7.65 0.78 12.15
N LEU A 74 -6.91 1.43 13.04
CA LEU A 74 -6.51 2.84 12.86
C LEU A 74 -5.49 3.01 11.72
N THR A 75 -4.60 2.03 11.55
CA THR A 75 -3.53 2.07 10.53
C THR A 75 -4.01 1.54 9.17
N TRP A 76 -5.07 0.74 9.14
CA TRP A 76 -5.68 0.22 7.91
C TRP A 76 -5.93 1.29 6.83
N PRO A 77 -6.57 2.45 7.11
CA PRO A 77 -6.78 3.48 6.10
C PRO A 77 -5.46 4.07 5.59
N ILE A 78 -4.42 4.14 6.43
CA ILE A 78 -3.09 4.61 6.01
C ILE A 78 -2.52 3.66 4.96
N GLY A 79 -2.59 2.35 5.19
CA GLY A 79 -2.18 1.34 4.22
C GLY A 79 -2.92 1.49 2.89
N TRP A 80 -4.24 1.68 2.94
CA TRP A 80 -5.06 1.92 1.76
C TRP A 80 -4.61 3.17 1.00
N VAL A 81 -4.42 4.31 1.68
CA VAL A 81 -3.96 5.56 1.06
C VAL A 81 -2.58 5.37 0.43
N VAL A 82 -1.63 4.75 1.14
CA VAL A 82 -0.27 4.51 0.64
C VAL A 82 -0.29 3.61 -0.59
N SER A 83 -1.09 2.55 -0.62
CA SER A 83 -1.22 1.69 -1.80
C SER A 83 -1.77 2.46 -3.01
N HIS A 84 -2.79 3.31 -2.82
CA HIS A 84 -3.34 4.12 -3.91
C HIS A 84 -2.38 5.21 -4.36
N ALA A 85 -1.69 5.85 -3.41
CA ALA A 85 -0.68 6.86 -3.69
C ALA A 85 0.50 6.26 -4.46
N ALA A 86 1.00 5.08 -4.06
CA ALA A 86 2.06 4.37 -4.77
C ALA A 86 1.62 4.02 -6.20
N LEU A 87 0.41 3.49 -6.38
CA LEU A 87 -0.14 3.20 -7.70
C LEU A 87 -0.26 4.48 -8.55
N ALA A 88 -0.74 5.58 -7.96
CA ALA A 88 -0.84 6.87 -8.64
C ALA A 88 0.55 7.39 -9.06
N VAL A 89 1.55 7.31 -8.18
CA VAL A 89 2.93 7.71 -8.50
C VAL A 89 3.49 6.89 -9.65
N ILE A 90 3.29 5.57 -9.67
CA ILE A 90 3.75 4.73 -10.78
C ILE A 90 3.00 5.08 -12.07
N TRP A 91 1.69 5.23 -11.99
CA TRP A 91 0.87 5.52 -13.17
C TRP A 91 1.21 6.89 -13.76
N PHE A 92 1.13 7.95 -12.97
CA PHE A 92 1.36 9.32 -13.43
C PHE A 92 2.84 9.69 -13.56
N GLY A 93 3.73 9.07 -12.79
CA GLY A 93 5.16 9.36 -12.79
C GLY A 93 5.98 8.52 -13.76
N VAL A 94 5.49 7.33 -14.16
CA VAL A 94 6.21 6.44 -15.08
C VAL A 94 5.38 6.13 -16.31
N ILE A 95 4.18 5.56 -16.16
CA ILE A 95 3.40 5.06 -17.30
C ILE A 95 2.92 6.19 -18.21
N THR A 96 2.27 7.21 -17.64
CA THR A 96 1.78 8.38 -18.37
C THR A 96 2.87 9.13 -19.12
N PRO A 97 4.02 9.48 -18.52
CA PRO A 97 5.07 10.19 -19.23
C PRO A 97 5.70 9.35 -20.34
N ILE A 98 5.81 8.02 -20.18
CA ILE A 98 6.24 7.14 -21.28
C ILE A 98 5.25 7.24 -22.45
N GLY A 99 3.95 7.15 -22.18
CA GLY A 99 2.93 7.31 -23.22
C GLY A 99 2.95 8.69 -23.87
N CYS A 100 3.13 9.74 -23.07
CA CYS A 100 3.24 11.12 -23.55
C CYS A 100 4.48 11.32 -24.42
N PHE A 101 5.64 10.79 -24.00
CA PHE A 101 6.88 10.84 -24.75
C PHE A 101 6.76 10.10 -26.08
N ARG A 102 6.16 8.90 -26.09
CA ARG A 102 5.86 8.17 -27.32
C ARG A 102 4.94 8.95 -28.25
N ARG A 103 3.92 9.61 -27.70
CA ARG A 103 3.02 10.48 -28.48
C ARG A 103 3.75 11.70 -29.06
N LEU A 104 4.62 12.34 -28.28
CA LEU A 104 5.46 13.47 -28.72
C LEU A 104 6.46 13.06 -29.81
N LEU A 105 7.05 11.87 -29.71
CA LEU A 105 7.89 11.27 -30.75
C LEU A 105 7.12 10.88 -32.02
N GLY A 106 5.81 11.12 -32.05
CA GLY A 106 4.99 10.84 -33.22
C GLY A 106 4.63 9.38 -33.41
N TYR A 107 4.81 8.53 -32.39
CA TYR A 107 4.37 7.15 -32.43
C TYR A 107 2.84 7.10 -32.42
N ASP A 108 2.24 6.82 -33.58
CA ASP A 108 0.80 6.69 -33.77
C ASP A 108 0.44 5.23 -34.10
N PRO A 109 0.28 4.36 -33.09
CA PRO A 109 0.01 2.93 -33.32
C PRO A 109 -1.34 2.66 -33.96
N MET A 110 -2.26 3.64 -33.92
CA MET A 110 -3.60 3.51 -34.46
C MET A 110 -3.78 4.28 -35.76
N ARG A 111 -2.70 4.83 -36.33
CA ARG A 111 -2.71 5.59 -37.61
C ARG A 111 -3.89 6.57 -37.69
N ARG A 112 -4.12 7.30 -36.58
CA ARG A 112 -5.24 8.23 -36.42
C ARG A 112 -4.96 9.60 -37.05
N ARG A 113 -3.76 9.83 -37.58
CA ARG A 113 -3.45 11.03 -38.36
C ARG A 113 -4.37 11.12 -39.57
N PHE A 114 -4.94 12.30 -39.78
CA PHE A 114 -5.76 12.59 -40.93
C PHE A 114 -4.86 12.70 -42.17
N GLU A 115 -5.05 11.79 -43.12
CA GLU A 115 -4.40 11.75 -44.42
C GLU A 115 -5.43 12.19 -45.48
N PRO A 116 -5.39 13.47 -45.92
CA PRO A 116 -6.40 14.03 -46.83
C PRO A 116 -6.38 13.41 -48.23
N ASP A 117 -5.26 12.82 -48.64
CA ASP A 117 -5.09 12.18 -49.96
C ASP A 117 -5.55 10.71 -49.99
N ARG A 118 -6.06 10.15 -48.88
CA ARG A 118 -6.62 8.79 -48.89
C ARG A 118 -8.07 8.76 -49.32
N GLU A 119 -8.36 7.90 -50.30
CA GLU A 119 -9.74 7.59 -50.72
C GLU A 119 -10.55 6.87 -49.62
N SER A 120 -9.87 6.14 -48.72
CA SER A 120 -10.52 5.37 -47.66
C SER A 120 -9.55 5.06 -46.50
N TYR A 121 -10.04 5.19 -45.26
CA TYR A 121 -9.31 4.79 -44.04
C TYR A 121 -9.52 3.31 -43.66
N TRP A 122 -10.31 2.57 -44.44
CA TRP A 122 -10.51 1.14 -44.21
C TRP A 122 -9.20 0.39 -44.42
N GLU A 123 -8.65 -0.19 -43.35
CA GLU A 123 -7.51 -1.10 -43.46
C GLU A 123 -8.03 -2.50 -43.84
N PRO A 124 -7.48 -3.13 -44.89
CA PRO A 124 -7.83 -4.50 -45.23
C PRO A 124 -7.39 -5.42 -44.09
N ILE A 125 -8.25 -6.36 -43.70
CA ILE A 125 -7.90 -7.40 -42.73
C ILE A 125 -6.71 -8.18 -43.32
N SER A 126 -5.51 -7.96 -42.77
CA SER A 126 -4.30 -8.67 -43.20
C SER A 126 -4.30 -10.05 -42.59
N GLY A 127 -4.98 -10.98 -43.26
CA GLY A 127 -5.02 -12.37 -42.89
C GLY A 127 -6.21 -13.02 -43.55
N ARG A 128 -5.95 -13.97 -44.45
CA ARG A 128 -6.92 -15.01 -44.75
C ARG A 128 -7.03 -15.83 -43.46
N SER A 129 -7.89 -15.42 -42.54
CA SER A 129 -8.28 -16.22 -41.39
C SER A 129 -9.00 -17.44 -41.97
N ASP A 130 -8.30 -18.57 -42.03
CA ASP A 130 -8.94 -19.86 -42.27
C ASP A 130 -10.18 -19.93 -41.36
N PRO A 131 -11.40 -20.18 -41.87
CA PRO A 131 -12.58 -20.32 -41.02
C PRO A 131 -12.37 -21.29 -39.84
N ARG A 132 -11.43 -22.24 -39.96
CA ARG A 132 -11.02 -23.14 -38.88
C ARG A 132 -10.25 -22.46 -37.74
N SER A 133 -9.54 -21.37 -38.00
CA SER A 133 -8.87 -20.55 -36.98
C SER A 133 -9.85 -19.92 -35.98
N TYR A 134 -11.14 -19.78 -36.35
CA TYR A 134 -12.18 -19.34 -35.41
C TYR A 134 -12.46 -20.38 -34.33
N PHE A 135 -12.18 -21.66 -34.61
CA PHE A 135 -12.44 -22.79 -33.71
C PHE A 135 -11.21 -23.24 -32.92
N ASP A 136 -10.04 -22.60 -33.11
CA ASP A 136 -8.82 -22.94 -32.38
C ASP A 136 -8.38 -21.75 -31.50
N PRO A 137 -8.83 -21.71 -30.22
CA PRO A 137 -8.58 -20.58 -29.34
C PRO A 137 -7.18 -20.53 -28.72
N PHE A 138 -6.28 -21.49 -29.02
CA PHE A 138 -4.95 -21.61 -28.40
C PHE A 138 -3.83 -21.94 -29.38
#